data_AF-A0A815K4G0-F1
#
_entry.id   AF-A0A815K4G0-F1
#
_cell.length_a   1.000
_cell.length_b   1.000
_cell.length_c   1.000
_cell.angle_alpha   90.00
_cell.angle_beta   90.00
_cell.angle_gamma   90.00
#
_symmetry.space_group_name_H-M   'P 1'
#
loop_
_entity.id
_entity.type
_entity.pdbx_description
1 polymer ?
#
loop_
_entity_poly.entity_id
_entity_poly.type
_entity_poly.pdbx_seq_one_letter_code
_entity_poly.pdbx_strand_id
1 'polypeptide(L)'
;MDKTKAYKCLGTEDPLPDLIRRTNKYLLDLRLAKWITQKQYEKLCINPNEVELAHLYYLPKAHKSGTPLRPIISGLKHPTIKISKFLDELLRPLFDKNGFKYNCNFWL
;
A
#
# COMPACT_ATOMS: atom_id res chain seq x y z
N MET A 1 3.25 9.29 -23.74
CA MET A 1 4.29 9.92 -22.90
C MET A 1 5.63 9.42 -23.40
N ASP A 2 6.54 10.32 -23.74
CA ASP A 2 7.89 9.94 -24.14
C ASP A 2 8.63 9.30 -22.98
N LYS A 3 9.34 8.20 -23.25
CA LYS A 3 10.15 7.53 -22.24
C LYS A 3 11.33 8.44 -21.87
N THR A 4 11.31 8.98 -20.65
CA THR A 4 12.43 9.78 -20.12
C THR A 4 13.59 8.86 -19.71
N LYS A 5 14.83 9.36 -19.73
CA LYS A 5 16.01 8.64 -19.21
C LYS A 5 16.05 8.56 -17.67
N ALA A 6 15.00 9.01 -16.99
CA ALA A 6 14.95 9.08 -15.53
C ALA A 6 14.81 7.69 -14.87
N TYR A 7 14.21 6.73 -15.57
CA TYR A 7 13.97 5.39 -15.05
C TYR A 7 14.60 4.32 -15.94
N LYS A 8 15.19 3.30 -15.31
CA LYS A 8 15.67 2.09 -15.99
C LYS A 8 14.69 0.95 -15.70
N CYS A 9 14.16 0.33 -16.76
CA CYS A 9 13.35 -0.88 -16.61
C CYS A 9 14.22 -2.02 -16.08
N LEU A 10 13.85 -2.62 -14.95
CA LEU A 10 14.61 -3.70 -14.31
C LEU A 10 14.21 -5.11 -14.81
N GLY A 11 13.03 -5.24 -15.41
CA GLY A 11 12.53 -6.50 -15.95
C GLY A 11 11.61 -6.27 -17.15
N THR A 12 11.25 -7.34 -17.83
CA THR A 12 10.33 -7.33 -18.99
C THR A 12 8.88 -7.54 -18.59
N GLU A 13 8.64 -8.09 -17.40
CA GLU A 13 7.31 -8.47 -16.92
C GLU A 13 6.79 -7.48 -15.87
N ASP A 14 5.47 -7.29 -15.85
CA ASP A 14 4.78 -6.57 -14.79
C ASP A 14 4.81 -7.39 -13.49
N PRO A 15 5.32 -6.86 -12.37
CA PRO A 15 5.36 -7.58 -11.11
C PRO A 15 4.00 -7.64 -10.38
N LEU A 16 2.99 -6.87 -10.82
CA LEU A 16 1.69 -6.79 -10.16
C LEU A 16 0.95 -8.14 -10.08
N PRO A 17 0.85 -8.96 -11.15
CA PRO A 17 0.14 -10.24 -11.08
C PRO A 17 0.76 -11.21 -10.07
N ASP A 18 2.09 -11.30 -10.00
CA ASP A 18 2.77 -12.15 -9.03
C ASP A 18 2.57 -11.64 -7.59
N LEU A 19 2.62 -10.32 -7.39
CA LEU A 19 2.35 -9.71 -6.09
C LEU A 19 0.93 -10.02 -5.59
N ILE A 20 -0.09 -9.88 -6.47
CA ILE A 20 -1.47 -10.21 -6.15
C ILE A 20 -1.59 -11.70 -5.78
N ARG A 21 -1.02 -12.59 -6.60
CA ARG A 21 -1.04 -14.03 -6.38
C ARG A 21 -0.43 -14.41 -5.04
N ARG A 22 0.77 -13.91 -4.73
CA ARG A 22 1.46 -14.18 -3.45
C ARG A 22 0.68 -13.66 -2.26
N THR A 23 0.10 -12.48 -2.38
CA THR A 23 -0.66 -11.87 -1.27
C THR A 23 -1.96 -12.62 -1.01
N ASN A 24 -2.73 -12.97 -2.05
CA ASN A 24 -3.95 -13.76 -1.91
C ASN A 24 -3.66 -15.18 -1.38
N LYS A 25 -2.55 -15.80 -1.81
CA LYS A 25 -2.09 -17.08 -1.23
C LYS A 25 -1.84 -16.94 0.26
N TYR A 26 -1.12 -15.91 0.69
CA TYR A 26 -0.83 -15.68 2.10
C TYR A 26 -2.11 -15.46 2.93
N LEU A 27 -3.07 -14.68 2.41
CA LEU A 27 -4.37 -14.49 3.07
C LEU A 27 -5.16 -15.80 3.19
N LEU A 28 -5.09 -16.66 2.18
CA LEU A 28 -5.72 -17.98 2.22
C LEU A 28 -5.07 -18.86 3.29
N ASP A 29 -3.74 -18.87 3.35
CA ASP A 29 -2.99 -19.64 4.36
C ASP A 29 -3.37 -19.18 5.79
N LEU A 30 -3.49 -17.87 6.02
CA LEU A 30 -3.95 -17.32 7.31
C LEU A 30 -5.39 -17.74 7.65
N ARG A 31 -6.29 -17.76 6.66
CA ARG A 31 -7.67 -18.23 6.84
C ARG A 31 -7.71 -19.71 7.19
N LEU A 32 -6.96 -20.55 6.46
CA LEU A 32 -6.91 -21.99 6.69
C LEU A 32 -6.35 -22.32 8.08
N ALA A 33 -5.34 -21.57 8.52
CA ALA A 33 -4.78 -21.67 9.86
C ALA A 33 -5.65 -20.97 10.94
N LYS A 34 -6.83 -20.44 10.58
CA LYS A 34 -7.80 -19.79 11.48
C LYS A 34 -7.30 -18.54 12.22
N TRP A 35 -6.29 -17.86 11.67
CA TRP A 35 -5.80 -16.58 12.21
C TRP A 35 -6.72 -15.41 11.84
N ILE A 36 -7.45 -15.54 10.74
CA ILE A 36 -8.48 -14.60 10.31
C ILE A 36 -9.79 -15.33 10.03
N THR A 37 -10.91 -14.65 10.29
CA THR A 37 -12.26 -15.15 9.99
C THR A 37 -12.56 -15.13 8.49
N GLN A 38 -13.59 -15.87 8.08
CA GLN A 38 -14.09 -15.85 6.70
C GLN A 38 -14.38 -14.43 6.20
N LYS A 39 -15.10 -13.65 7.02
CA LYS A 39 -15.48 -12.27 6.70
C LYS A 39 -14.27 -11.35 6.54
N GLN A 40 -13.25 -11.52 7.39
CA GLN A 40 -12.00 -10.77 7.26
C GLN A 40 -11.25 -11.17 5.99
N TYR A 41 -11.17 -12.46 5.68
CA TYR A 41 -10.55 -12.95 4.45
C TYR A 41 -11.21 -12.34 3.20
N GLU A 42 -12.54 -12.36 3.10
CA GLU A 42 -13.28 -11.76 1.99
C GLU A 42 -13.04 -10.26 1.85
N LYS A 43 -12.96 -9.53 2.98
CA LYS A 43 -12.64 -8.09 2.98
C LYS A 43 -11.20 -7.79 2.55
N LEU A 44 -10.26 -8.70 2.83
CA LEU A 44 -8.82 -8.50 2.60
C LEU A 44 -8.34 -8.99 1.23
N CYS A 45 -9.03 -9.95 0.63
CA CYS A 45 -8.70 -10.48 -0.68
C CYS A 45 -8.56 -9.37 -1.73
N ILE A 46 -7.52 -9.50 -2.55
CA ILE A 46 -7.19 -8.53 -3.59
C ILE A 46 -7.89 -8.92 -4.89
N ASN A 47 -8.68 -7.98 -5.40
CA ASN A 47 -9.26 -8.03 -6.73
C ASN A 47 -8.25 -7.42 -7.73
N PRO A 48 -7.78 -8.17 -8.74
CA PRO A 48 -6.86 -7.65 -9.75
C PRO A 48 -7.36 -6.41 -10.49
N ASN A 49 -8.68 -6.24 -10.60
CA ASN A 49 -9.29 -5.11 -11.31
C ASN A 49 -9.34 -3.81 -10.48
N GLU A 50 -8.97 -3.86 -9.20
CA GLU A 50 -9.07 -2.73 -8.26
C GLU A 50 -7.71 -2.17 -7.84
N VAL A 51 -6.60 -2.79 -8.25
CA VAL A 51 -5.27 -2.51 -7.69
C VAL A 51 -4.23 -2.16 -8.73
N GLU A 52 -3.24 -1.37 -8.32
CA GLU A 52 -2.09 -0.96 -9.13
C GLU A 52 -0.81 -0.93 -8.27
N LEU A 53 0.34 -0.94 -8.92
CA LEU A 53 1.62 -0.76 -8.23
C LEU A 53 1.76 0.69 -7.74
N ALA A 54 2.58 0.88 -6.72
CA ALA A 54 2.85 2.21 -6.22
C ALA A 54 3.57 3.06 -7.29
N HIS A 55 3.14 4.31 -7.42
CA HIS A 55 3.68 5.24 -8.41
C HIS A 55 4.62 6.25 -7.76
N LEU A 56 5.83 6.38 -8.29
CA LEU A 56 6.78 7.41 -7.91
C LEU A 56 6.61 8.64 -8.80
N TYR A 57 6.33 9.78 -8.19
CA TYR A 57 6.28 11.07 -8.87
C TYR A 57 6.91 12.17 -8.03
N TYR A 58 7.17 13.32 -8.65
CA TYR A 58 7.82 14.44 -8.01
C TYR A 58 6.89 15.64 -7.96
N LEU A 59 6.75 16.24 -6.77
CA LEU A 59 6.03 17.50 -6.58
C LEU A 59 7.02 18.68 -6.55
N PRO A 60 6.85 19.72 -7.39
CA PRO A 60 7.68 20.92 -7.34
C PRO A 60 7.61 21.63 -5.99
N LYS A 61 8.76 22.10 -5.50
CA LYS A 61 8.88 22.90 -4.28
C LYS A 61 9.32 24.33 -4.63
N ALA A 62 8.41 25.09 -5.25
CA ALA A 62 8.69 26.43 -5.77
C ALA A 62 9.27 27.44 -4.75
N HIS A 63 9.08 27.21 -3.44
CA HIS A 63 9.55 28.10 -2.37
C HIS A 63 10.93 27.75 -1.78
N LYS A 64 11.61 26.70 -2.25
CA LYS A 64 12.94 26.33 -1.73
C LYS A 64 14.00 26.44 -2.83
N SER A 65 14.84 27.47 -2.73
CA SER A 65 16.02 27.60 -3.59
C SER A 65 16.91 26.35 -3.46
N GLY A 66 17.37 25.80 -4.58
CA GLY A 66 18.24 24.62 -4.62
C GLY A 66 17.57 23.26 -4.33
N THR A 67 16.29 23.21 -3.92
CA THR A 67 15.56 21.93 -3.71
C THR A 67 14.33 21.87 -4.61
N PRO A 68 14.47 21.46 -5.88
CA PRO A 68 13.42 21.68 -6.87
C PRO A 68 12.20 20.76 -6.69
N LEU A 69 12.36 19.57 -6.09
CA LEU A 69 11.34 18.52 -6.11
C LEU A 69 11.20 17.77 -4.77
N ARG A 70 9.99 17.33 -4.45
CA ARG A 70 9.67 16.38 -3.38
C ARG A 70 9.29 15.04 -4.02
N PRO A 71 10.08 13.96 -3.85
CA PRO A 71 9.65 12.64 -4.28
C PRO A 71 8.47 12.18 -3.42
N ILE A 72 7.45 11.61 -4.08
CA ILE A 72 6.28 11.03 -3.46
C ILE A 72 6.08 9.64 -4.06
N ILE A 73 5.86 8.65 -3.20
CA ILE A 73 5.40 7.33 -3.59
C ILE A 73 3.91 7.27 -3.24
N SER A 74 3.03 7.28 -4.25
CA SER A 74 1.60 7.03 -4.03
C SER A 74 1.34 5.54 -4.00
N GLY A 75 0.78 5.07 -2.89
CA GLY A 75 0.26 3.71 -2.74
C GLY A 75 -1.27 3.65 -2.81
N LEU A 76 -1.92 4.67 -3.35
CA LEU A 76 -3.38 4.73 -3.48
C LEU A 76 -3.82 3.62 -4.44
N LYS A 77 -4.53 2.60 -3.92
CA LYS A 77 -4.87 1.30 -4.57
C LYS A 77 -3.77 0.23 -4.61
N HIS A 78 -2.71 0.36 -3.80
CA HIS A 78 -1.73 -0.73 -3.68
C HIS A 78 -2.38 -2.01 -3.12
N PRO A 79 -1.97 -3.22 -3.53
CA PRO A 79 -2.53 -4.49 -3.04
C PRO A 79 -2.57 -4.64 -1.51
N THR A 80 -1.66 -3.98 -0.80
CA THR A 80 -1.57 -4.05 0.68
C THR A 80 -2.44 -3.04 1.41
N ILE A 81 -3.19 -2.18 0.72
CA ILE A 81 -3.92 -1.05 1.33
C ILE A 81 -4.97 -1.51 2.35
N LYS A 82 -5.75 -2.54 1.99
CA LYS A 82 -6.80 -3.13 2.83
C LYS A 82 -6.17 -3.82 4.06
N ILE A 83 -5.00 -4.44 3.88
CA ILE A 83 -4.24 -5.11 4.95
C ILE A 83 -3.70 -4.08 5.95
N SER A 84 -3.06 -3.00 5.46
CA SER A 84 -2.55 -1.93 6.31
C SER A 84 -3.66 -1.29 7.14
N LYS A 85 -4.82 -1.02 6.53
CA LYS A 85 -5.99 -0.49 7.24
C LYS A 85 -6.51 -1.46 8.30
N PHE A 86 -6.56 -2.75 8.01
CA PHE A 86 -6.98 -3.76 8.98
C PHE A 86 -6.02 -3.85 10.17
N LEU A 87 -4.70 -3.76 9.93
CA LEU A 87 -3.71 -3.72 11.00
C LEU A 87 -3.82 -2.44 11.83
N ASP A 88 -4.06 -1.29 11.21
CA ASP A 88 -4.32 -0.03 11.92
C ASP A 88 -5.52 -0.17 12.85
N GLU A 89 -6.66 -0.66 12.35
CA GLU A 89 -7.88 -0.90 13.14
C GLU A 89 -7.62 -1.83 14.34
N LEU A 90 -6.76 -2.84 14.20
CA LEU A 90 -6.39 -3.76 15.29
C LEU A 90 -5.47 -3.12 16.34
N LEU A 91 -4.51 -2.32 15.89
CA LEU A 91 -3.47 -1.75 16.77
C LEU A 91 -3.93 -0.45 17.46
N ARG A 92 -4.83 0.31 16.84
CA ARG A 92 -5.28 1.63 17.32
C ARG A 92 -5.75 1.65 18.78
N PRO A 93 -6.55 0.67 19.27
CA PRO A 93 -6.97 0.65 20.67
C PRO A 93 -5.80 0.49 21.67
N LEU A 94 -4.65 -0.03 21.23
CA LEU A 94 -3.46 -0.15 22.08
C LEU A 94 -2.77 1.20 22.27
N PHE A 95 -2.78 2.06 21.25
CA PHE A 95 -2.21 3.40 21.31
C PHE A 95 -3.09 4.38 22.08
N ASP A 96 -4.41 4.27 21.92
CA ASP A 96 -5.38 5.11 22.64
C ASP A 96 -5.33 4.89 24.16
N LYS A 97 -5.09 3.65 24.61
CA LYS A 97 -4.95 3.31 26.04
C LYS A 97 -3.69 3.88 26.69
N ASN A 98 -2.63 4.09 25.91
CA ASN A 98 -1.33 4.57 26.41
C ASN A 98 -1.21 6.10 26.38
N GLY A 99 -2.31 6.84 26.17
CA GLY A 99 -2.33 8.30 26.17
C GLY A 99 -1.72 8.95 24.92
N PHE A 100 -1.25 8.16 23.96
CA PHE A 100 -0.80 8.65 22.66
C PHE A 100 -2.01 8.84 21.74
N LYS A 101 -2.70 9.99 21.88
CA LYS A 101 -3.73 10.41 20.93
C LYS A 101 -3.07 10.79 19.61
N TYR A 102 -2.84 9.82 18.74
CA TYR A 102 -2.50 10.11 17.35
C TYR A 102 -3.77 10.50 16.61
N ASN A 103 -3.87 11.78 16.29
CA ASN A 103 -4.85 12.28 15.32
C ASN A 103 -4.40 11.89 13.90
N CYS A 104 -4.13 10.60 13.69
CA CYS A 104 -3.79 10.05 12.39
C CYS A 104 -5.08 9.79 11.63
N ASN A 105 -5.50 10.81 10.88
CA ASN A 105 -6.21 10.58 9.64
C ASN A 105 -5.16 9.97 8.69
N PHE A 106 -5.10 8.64 8.67
CA PHE A 106 -4.24 7.88 7.77
C PHE A 106 -4.78 8.11 6.36
N TRP A 107 -4.29 9.17 5.70
CA TRP A 107 -4.57 9.44 4.29
C TRP A 107 -3.76 8.44 3.47
N LEU A 108 -4.42 7.34 3.12
CA LEU A 108 -3.99 6.40 2.09
C LEU A 108 -4.48 6.86 0.72
#